data_AF-A0A9W8JEB2-F1
#
_entry.id   AF-A0A9W8JEB2-F1
#
_cell.length_a   1.000
_cell.length_b   1.000
_cell.length_c   1.000
_cell.angle_alpha   90.00
_cell.angle_beta   90.00
_cell.angle_gamma   90.00
#
_symmetry.space_group_name_H-M   'P 1'
#
loop_
_entity.id
_entity.type
_entity.pdbx_description
1 polymer ?
#
loop_
_entity_poly.entity_id
_entity_poly.type
_entity_poly.pdbx_seq_one_letter_code
_entity_poly.pdbx_strand_id
1 'polypeptide(L)'
;MDTIPQNKQQEATQKFIREPLDSSLTEHIEGNAPVSIKELPVKWLAIFRSRGNGFCNHIAERVVVKEVSIVPRIEDPEKIEGKVVCEVDVKPEMCNADGVLDQGAMIFLIDEFVA
;
A
#
# COMPACT_ATOMS: atom_id res chain seq x y z
N MET A 1 31.29 7.97 -2.57
CA MET A 1 29.99 7.84 -1.89
C MET A 1 30.06 6.54 -1.12
N ASP A 2 30.27 6.60 0.19
CA ASP A 2 30.30 5.40 1.03
C ASP A 2 28.89 4.85 1.16
N THR A 3 28.70 3.60 0.76
CA THR A 3 27.45 2.86 0.92
C THR A 3 27.17 2.60 2.39
N ILE A 4 25.99 3.02 2.87
CA ILE A 4 25.50 2.70 4.21
C ILE A 4 25.45 1.17 4.37
N PRO A 5 26.08 0.58 5.39
CA PRO A 5 26.02 -0.86 5.65
C PRO A 5 24.57 -1.30 5.82
N GLN A 6 24.16 -2.32 5.05
CA GLN A 6 22.82 -2.89 5.16
C GLN A 6 22.83 -4.14 6.04
N ASN A 7 21.76 -4.36 6.77
CA ASN A 7 21.50 -5.62 7.44
C ASN A 7 20.78 -6.61 6.50
N LYS A 8 20.77 -7.90 6.86
CA LYS A 8 20.15 -8.97 6.04
C LYS A 8 18.69 -8.71 5.69
N GLN A 9 17.95 -8.04 6.56
CA GLN A 9 16.55 -7.70 6.31
C GLN A 9 16.43 -6.61 5.25
N GLN A 10 17.27 -5.58 5.29
CA GLN A 10 17.34 -4.52 4.29
C GLN A 10 17.71 -5.08 2.91
N GLU A 11 18.66 -6.01 2.85
CA GLU A 11 19.03 -6.69 1.60
C GLU A 11 17.86 -7.50 1.03
N ALA A 12 17.14 -8.24 1.87
CA ALA A 12 15.96 -9.00 1.46
C ALA A 12 14.82 -8.09 0.98
N THR A 13 14.55 -6.99 1.69
CA THR A 13 13.58 -5.98 1.26
C THR A 13 13.97 -5.35 -0.08
N GLN A 14 15.25 -4.99 -0.27
CA GLN A 14 15.72 -4.43 -1.54
C GLN A 14 15.59 -5.41 -2.69
N LYS A 15 15.91 -6.68 -2.44
CA LYS A 15 15.71 -7.75 -3.43
C LYS A 15 14.24 -7.87 -3.81
N PHE A 16 13.35 -7.95 -2.83
CA PHE A 16 11.91 -8.04 -3.03
C PHE A 16 11.32 -6.86 -3.82
N ILE A 17 11.77 -5.63 -3.54
CA ILE A 17 11.32 -4.43 -4.27
C ILE A 17 11.68 -4.53 -5.77
N ARG A 18 12.85 -5.07 -6.09
CA ARG A 18 13.40 -5.13 -7.45
C ARG A 18 12.85 -6.27 -8.29
N GLU A 19 12.50 -7.39 -7.66
CA GLU A 19 11.99 -8.57 -8.36
C GLU A 19 10.53 -8.37 -8.78
N PRO A 20 10.14 -8.69 -10.03
CA PRO A 20 8.73 -8.64 -10.44
C PRO A 20 7.85 -9.52 -9.55
N LEU A 21 6.60 -9.11 -9.35
CA LEU A 21 5.62 -9.94 -8.66
C LEU A 21 5.07 -11.01 -9.61
N ASP A 22 4.54 -12.08 -9.03
CA ASP A 22 3.70 -13.01 -9.77
C ASP A 22 2.49 -12.27 -10.36
N SER A 23 2.14 -12.55 -11.62
CA SER A 23 1.06 -11.84 -12.33
C SER A 23 -0.29 -11.98 -11.63
N SER A 24 -0.54 -13.10 -10.95
CA SER A 24 -1.76 -13.32 -10.17
C SER A 24 -1.98 -12.26 -9.07
N LEU A 25 -0.90 -11.63 -8.59
CA LEU A 25 -0.95 -10.59 -7.57
C LEU A 25 -1.32 -9.21 -8.12
N THR A 26 -1.31 -9.01 -9.44
CA THR A 26 -1.56 -7.69 -10.06
C THR A 26 -2.59 -7.72 -11.19
N GLU A 27 -2.98 -8.90 -11.69
CA GLU A 27 -3.93 -9.04 -12.82
C GLU A 27 -5.33 -8.47 -12.53
N HIS A 28 -5.71 -8.41 -11.26
CA HIS A 28 -6.98 -7.88 -10.79
C HIS A 28 -6.92 -6.38 -10.44
N ILE A 29 -5.75 -5.76 -10.57
CA ILE A 29 -5.55 -4.32 -10.32
C ILE A 29 -5.89 -3.55 -11.59
N GLU A 30 -6.96 -2.77 -11.51
CA GLU A 30 -7.44 -1.92 -12.61
C GLU A 30 -6.56 -0.67 -12.78
N GLY A 31 -6.96 0.21 -13.71
CA GLY A 31 -6.27 1.47 -13.97
C GLY A 31 -5.24 1.39 -15.10
N ASN A 32 -4.81 2.57 -15.54
CA ASN A 32 -4.03 2.76 -16.76
C ASN A 32 -2.51 2.61 -16.57
N ALA A 33 -2.03 2.43 -15.33
CA ALA A 33 -0.61 2.36 -15.06
C ALA A 33 0.02 1.05 -15.60
N PRO A 34 1.30 1.07 -16.03
CA PRO A 34 2.03 -0.15 -16.36
C PRO A 34 2.10 -1.12 -15.18
N VAL A 35 2.21 -2.42 -15.45
CA VAL A 35 2.28 -3.47 -14.41
C VAL A 35 3.40 -3.19 -13.40
N SER A 36 4.58 -2.76 -13.87
CA SER A 36 5.71 -2.40 -13.01
C SER A 36 5.39 -1.28 -12.00
N ILE A 37 4.43 -0.40 -12.32
CA ILE A 37 3.96 0.65 -11.41
C ILE A 37 2.86 0.12 -10.49
N LYS A 38 1.98 -0.76 -10.99
CA LYS A 38 0.97 -1.47 -10.19
C LYS A 38 1.58 -2.32 -9.08
N GLU A 39 2.75 -2.91 -9.32
CA GLU A 39 3.47 -3.70 -8.32
C GLU A 39 3.95 -2.89 -7.11
N LEU A 40 4.22 -1.59 -7.27
CA LEU A 40 4.81 -0.76 -6.22
C LEU A 40 3.95 -0.70 -4.95
N PRO A 41 2.66 -0.30 -5.00
CA PRO A 41 1.82 -0.28 -3.80
C PRO A 41 1.61 -1.68 -3.20
N VAL A 42 1.57 -2.74 -4.01
CA VAL A 42 1.47 -4.12 -3.53
C VAL A 42 2.71 -4.52 -2.73
N LYS A 43 3.91 -4.23 -3.28
CA LYS A 43 5.20 -4.46 -2.61
C LYS A 43 5.29 -3.67 -1.31
N TRP A 44 4.85 -2.42 -1.33
CA TRP A 44 4.89 -1.53 -0.17
C TRP A 44 4.02 -2.05 0.98
N LEU A 45 2.77 -2.42 0.69
CA LEU A 45 1.87 -3.06 1.65
C LEU A 45 2.46 -4.37 2.22
N ALA A 46 3.08 -5.20 1.37
CA ALA A 46 3.72 -6.44 1.82
C ALA A 46 4.88 -6.17 2.81
N ILE A 47 5.68 -5.13 2.56
CA ILE A 47 6.80 -4.75 3.44
C ILE A 47 6.28 -4.27 4.79
N PHE A 48 5.25 -3.44 4.84
CA PHE A 48 4.68 -2.97 6.11
C PHE A 48 4.05 -4.10 6.91
N ARG A 49 3.30 -4.99 6.26
CA ARG A 49 2.74 -6.21 6.89
C ARG A 49 3.80 -7.12 7.47
N SER A 50 4.93 -7.28 6.78
CA SER A 50 6.00 -8.20 7.21
C SER A 50 6.67 -7.83 8.53
N ARG A 51 6.41 -6.63 9.06
CA ARG A 51 6.93 -6.19 10.38
C ARG A 51 6.18 -6.85 11.56
N GLY A 52 4.99 -7.43 11.33
CA GLY A 52 4.29 -8.39 12.19
C GLY A 52 3.74 -7.89 13.54
N ASN A 53 4.32 -6.83 14.11
CA ASN A 53 3.94 -6.27 15.42
C ASN A 53 3.49 -4.80 15.32
N GLY A 54 3.06 -4.36 14.13
CA GLY A 54 2.58 -3.00 13.89
C GLY A 54 1.22 -2.75 14.56
N PHE A 55 0.96 -1.49 14.87
CA PHE A 55 -0.39 -1.02 15.22
C PHE A 55 -1.36 -1.45 14.11
N CYS A 56 -2.54 -1.98 14.49
CA CYS A 56 -3.56 -2.40 13.53
C CYS A 56 -3.11 -3.40 12.44
N ASN A 57 -2.10 -4.25 12.69
CA ASN A 57 -1.59 -5.22 11.69
C ASN A 57 -2.70 -6.13 11.09
N HIS A 58 -3.67 -6.55 11.91
CA HIS A 58 -4.83 -7.33 11.46
C HIS A 58 -5.74 -6.58 10.46
N ILE A 59 -5.72 -5.24 10.46
CA ILE A 59 -6.37 -4.41 9.43
C ILE A 59 -5.47 -4.35 8.20
N ALA A 60 -4.16 -4.13 8.38
CA ALA A 60 -3.17 -4.04 7.31
C ALA A 60 -3.24 -5.23 6.34
N GLU A 61 -3.38 -6.45 6.87
CA GLU A 61 -3.43 -7.71 6.11
C GLU A 61 -4.65 -7.82 5.17
N ARG A 62 -5.73 -7.10 5.46
CA ARG A 62 -7.01 -7.17 4.71
C ARG A 62 -7.14 -6.10 3.64
N VAL A 63 -6.23 -5.13 3.62
CA VAL A 63 -6.18 -4.09 2.61
C VAL A 63 -5.89 -4.71 1.23
N VAL A 64 -6.55 -4.24 0.19
CA VAL A 64 -6.26 -4.67 -1.19
C VAL A 64 -6.10 -3.45 -2.10
N VAL A 65 -5.11 -3.50 -2.99
CA VAL A 65 -4.98 -2.51 -4.06
C VAL A 65 -5.95 -2.87 -5.17
N LYS A 66 -6.78 -1.91 -5.60
CA LYS A 66 -7.85 -2.13 -6.57
C LYS A 66 -7.60 -1.44 -7.89
N GLU A 67 -7.02 -0.24 -7.85
CA GLU A 67 -6.73 0.56 -9.03
C GLU A 67 -5.40 1.28 -8.86
N VAL A 68 -4.59 1.32 -9.91
CA VAL A 68 -3.44 2.23 -9.99
C VAL A 68 -3.46 2.93 -11.34
N SER A 69 -3.55 4.25 -11.28
CA SER A 69 -3.70 5.12 -12.44
C SER A 69 -2.72 6.29 -12.38
N ILE A 70 -2.28 6.74 -13.55
CA ILE A 70 -1.57 8.00 -13.74
C ILE A 70 -2.56 8.94 -14.41
N VAL A 71 -2.90 10.04 -13.73
CA VAL A 71 -3.91 11.00 -14.17
C VAL A 71 -3.34 12.41 -14.21
N PRO A 72 -3.86 13.32 -15.04
CA PRO A 72 -3.52 14.74 -14.93
C PRO A 72 -3.96 15.29 -13.58
N ARG A 73 -3.14 16.14 -12.95
CA ARG A 73 -3.52 16.80 -11.70
C ARG A 73 -4.60 17.85 -11.98
N ILE A 74 -5.72 17.79 -11.27
CA ILE A 74 -6.88 18.68 -11.49
C ILE A 74 -6.51 20.15 -11.27
N GLU A 75 -5.70 20.43 -10.24
CA GLU A 75 -5.31 21.79 -9.86
C GLU A 75 -4.22 22.39 -10.75
N ASP A 76 -3.44 21.54 -11.43
CA ASP A 76 -2.29 21.94 -12.24
C ASP A 76 -2.11 20.94 -13.40
N PRO A 77 -2.76 21.19 -14.56
CA PRO A 77 -2.77 20.25 -15.69
C PRO A 77 -1.40 19.98 -16.32
N GLU A 78 -0.38 20.79 -16.04
CA GLU A 78 1.01 20.54 -16.48
C GLU A 78 1.68 19.43 -15.65
N LYS A 79 1.05 19.03 -14.54
CA LYS A 79 1.52 17.95 -13.67
C LYS A 79 0.66 16.70 -13.80
N ILE A 80 1.29 15.56 -13.54
CA ILE A 80 0.63 14.27 -13.40
C ILE A 80 0.59 13.86 -11.92
N GLU A 81 -0.37 13.01 -11.59
CA GLU A 81 -0.60 12.46 -10.26
C GLU A 81 -0.74 10.95 -10.35
N GLY A 82 -0.13 10.24 -9.39
CA GLY A 82 -0.37 8.82 -9.18
C GLY A 82 -1.60 8.66 -8.29
N LYS A 83 -2.64 8.01 -8.80
CA LYS A 83 -3.83 7.64 -8.04
C LYS A 83 -3.76 6.16 -7.70
N VAL A 84 -3.80 5.84 -6.41
CA VAL A 84 -3.92 4.47 -5.90
C VAL A 84 -5.26 4.36 -5.17
N VAL A 85 -6.08 3.38 -5.55
CA VAL A 85 -7.32 3.04 -4.84
C VAL A 85 -7.09 1.75 -4.09
N CYS A 86 -7.32 1.81 -2.77
CA CYS A 86 -7.28 0.66 -1.90
C CYS A 86 -8.65 0.43 -1.26
N GLU A 87 -8.98 -0.82 -0.99
CA GLU A 87 -10.21 -1.23 -0.31
C GLU A 87 -9.88 -2.07 0.91
N VAL A 88 -10.76 -2.02 1.91
CA VAL A 88 -10.73 -2.89 3.08
C VAL A 88 -12.15 -3.12 3.58
N ASP A 89 -12.46 -4.36 3.91
CA ASP A 89 -13.70 -4.69 4.59
C ASP A 89 -13.68 -4.17 6.04
N VAL A 90 -14.58 -3.24 6.37
CA VAL A 90 -14.79 -2.84 7.76
C VAL A 90 -15.48 -3.97 8.52
N LYS A 91 -14.87 -4.39 9.64
CA LYS A 91 -15.40 -5.41 10.53
C LYS A 91 -15.62 -4.83 11.94
N PRO A 92 -16.43 -5.47 12.81
CA PRO A 92 -16.83 -4.89 14.10
C PRO A 92 -15.68 -4.46 15.01
N GLU A 93 -14.53 -5.13 14.97
CA GLU A 93 -13.34 -4.77 15.76
C GLU A 93 -12.66 -3.47 15.31
N MET A 94 -13.02 -2.96 14.14
CA MET A 94 -12.58 -1.66 13.64
C MET A 94 -13.54 -0.54 14.04
N CYS A 95 -14.69 -0.86 14.65
CA CYS A 95 -15.71 0.11 15.01
C CYS A 95 -15.64 0.49 16.50
N ASN A 96 -16.12 1.69 16.82
CA ASN A 96 -16.32 2.15 18.18
C ASN A 96 -17.67 1.63 18.75
N ALA A 97 -18.02 2.08 19.97
CA ALA A 97 -19.25 1.68 20.66
C ALA A 97 -20.55 2.04 19.92
N ASP A 98 -20.52 3.05 19.04
CA ASP A 98 -21.67 3.46 18.22
C ASP A 98 -21.78 2.65 16.92
N GLY A 99 -20.87 1.70 16.69
CA GLY A 99 -20.84 0.85 15.51
C GLY A 99 -20.28 1.53 14.25
N VAL A 100 -19.67 2.71 14.39
CA VAL A 100 -19.00 3.43 13.29
C VAL A 100 -17.50 3.20 13.35
N LEU A 101 -16.80 3.39 12.22
CA LEU A 101 -15.35 3.19 12.13
C LEU A 101 -14.61 4.02 13.20
N ASP A 102 -13.78 3.34 13.99
CA ASP A 102 -13.01 3.94 15.07
C ASP A 102 -11.95 4.90 14.52
N GLN A 103 -11.71 5.99 15.24
CA GLN A 103 -10.77 7.04 14.82
C GLN A 103 -9.34 6.52 14.73
N GLY A 104 -8.94 5.58 15.59
CA GLY A 104 -7.63 4.93 15.51
C GLY A 104 -7.48 4.10 14.24
N ALA A 105 -8.53 3.38 13.85
CA ALA A 105 -8.56 2.64 12.59
C ALA A 105 -8.53 3.60 11.38
N MET A 106 -9.25 4.72 11.42
CA MET A 106 -9.20 5.75 10.37
C MET A 106 -7.80 6.33 10.17
N ILE A 107 -7.15 6.73 11.28
CA ILE A 107 -5.81 7.30 11.22
C ILE A 107 -4.80 6.29 10.70
N PHE A 108 -4.90 5.03 11.13
CA PHE A 108 -4.08 3.95 10.61
C PHE A 108 -4.22 3.78 9.09
N LEU A 109 -5.46 3.77 8.58
CA LEU A 109 -5.70 3.66 7.14
C LEU A 109 -5.14 4.88 6.38
N ILE A 110 -5.28 6.09 6.92
CA ILE A 110 -4.71 7.29 6.29
C ILE A 110 -3.17 7.18 6.21
N ASP A 111 -2.51 6.76 7.29
CA ASP A 111 -1.05 6.63 7.32
C ASP A 111 -0.56 5.58 6.33
N GLU A 112 -1.16 4.39 6.34
CA GLU A 112 -0.78 3.29 5.43
C GLU A 112 -1.11 3.57 3.95
N PHE A 113 -2.09 4.43 3.65
CA PHE A 113 -2.48 4.77 2.26
C PHE A 113 -1.80 6.01 1.69
N VAL A 114 -1.17 6.83 2.53
CA VAL A 114 -0.47 8.06 2.10
C VAL A 114 1.05 7.88 2.06
N ALA A 115 1.58 6.80 2.65
CA ALA A 115 3.02 6.53 2.76
C ALA A 115 3.71 6.08 1.46
#